data_AF-A0A1B1TAW2-F1
#
_entry.id   AF-A0A1B1TAW2-F1
#
_cell.length_a   1.000
_cell.length_b   1.000
_cell.length_c   1.000
_cell.angle_alpha   90.00
_cell.angle_beta   90.00
_cell.angle_gamma   90.00
#
_symmetry.space_group_name_H-M   'P 1'
#
loop_
_entity.id
_entity.type
_entity.pdbx_description
1 polymer ?
#
loop_
_entity_poly.entity_id
_entity_poly.type
_entity_poly.pdbx_seq_one_letter_code
_entity_poly.pdbx_strand_id
1 'polypeptide(L)'
;MVLHLNIYVQFTKKIIFINTILYQNRTKGYLSLTRGTDMADDAVNALIPVAAVVHIALGVMALMLVRRTIEREWNEIYAGYVISWMMIVLGLEYTFATLIDLKIDNFTDQDMINGAYADLFSSSYKYSEQALNSIFIGLSLILPLIYPYPILQKDNAVKVTTFLVVIICILVIPIDIFTDFSNRDIKESLNWICYLIWTPIYLRFLIGEMLYDEENARIVSSVALLLLLSFKVQWMIFWLQNFLGIGKVYVARWLVEDDLMGIASQSEISSSIFYPISMSLSSVTFIILLSGELWRAYHKGISGLTISILVLSIVGVIWFLSTLIVMDTAQSCVETVCQNWNQTFVDWFAFTYQVSIYLIVPLIFMFIILNYDLVDTKSKFSKAVTRIMVLLLLLVATSSIIEMIQIVLPIPEMVTSALFASGVVLFIGWEEKIMDKMMAGSQSAVECVNNILPMKNSKIDDKQFQIFSISVMCLVVYGLLLAVLFDSMGLNSR
;
A
#
# COMPACT_ATOMS: atom_id res chain seq x y z
N MET A 1 3.23 29.80 7.76
CA MET A 1 4.25 29.66 6.69
C MET A 1 5.62 30.23 7.10
N VAL A 2 5.73 31.46 7.63
CA VAL A 2 7.03 32.03 8.09
C VAL A 2 7.57 31.38 9.38
N LEU A 3 6.71 30.96 10.32
CA LEU A 3 7.14 30.16 11.48
C LEU A 3 7.61 28.73 11.09
N HIS A 4 7.12 28.19 9.97
CA HIS A 4 7.49 26.85 9.49
C HIS A 4 8.87 26.81 8.83
N LEU A 5 9.33 27.93 8.25
CA LEU A 5 10.67 28.01 7.64
C LEU A 5 11.77 28.21 8.69
N ASN A 6 11.48 28.94 9.77
CA ASN A 6 12.50 29.35 10.74
C ASN A 6 12.96 28.21 11.66
N ILE A 7 12.07 27.24 11.94
CA ILE A 7 12.43 26.01 12.64
C ILE A 7 13.34 25.14 11.74
N TYR A 8 13.03 25.05 10.45
CA TYR A 8 13.77 24.20 9.50
C TYR A 8 15.22 24.69 9.24
N VAL A 9 15.43 26.01 9.19
CA VAL A 9 16.78 26.60 9.03
C VAL A 9 17.63 26.47 10.31
N GLN A 10 17.01 26.41 11.48
CA GLN A 10 17.73 26.05 12.72
C GLN A 10 18.06 24.54 12.78
N PHE A 11 17.19 23.67 12.24
CA PHE A 11 17.43 22.23 12.15
C PHE A 11 18.64 21.89 11.25
N THR A 12 18.75 22.51 10.08
CA THR A 12 19.88 22.27 9.15
C THR A 12 21.22 22.76 9.70
N LYS A 13 21.24 23.88 10.45
CA LYS A 13 22.47 24.35 11.11
C LYS A 13 22.93 23.46 12.26
N LYS A 14 22.01 22.77 12.96
CA LYS A 14 22.34 21.81 14.03
C LYS A 14 22.86 20.48 13.47
N ILE A 15 22.32 20.01 12.35
CA ILE A 15 22.78 18.78 11.67
C ILE A 15 24.26 18.87 11.26
N ILE A 16 24.72 20.03 10.78
CA ILE A 16 26.13 20.24 10.40
C ILE A 16 27.06 20.22 11.63
N PHE A 17 26.60 20.68 12.81
CA PHE A 17 27.41 20.69 14.04
C PHE A 17 27.50 19.30 14.70
N ILE A 18 26.52 18.43 14.48
CA ILE A 18 26.45 17.06 15.04
C ILE A 18 27.36 16.07 14.28
N ASN A 19 27.68 16.33 13.01
CA ASN A 19 28.61 15.51 12.21
C ASN A 19 30.03 15.38 12.80
N THR A 20 30.43 16.28 13.71
CA THR A 20 31.73 16.19 14.40
C THR A 20 31.69 15.32 15.67
N ILE A 21 30.51 15.06 16.24
CA ILE A 21 30.33 14.25 17.45
C ILE A 21 29.93 12.80 17.12
N LEU A 22 29.26 12.57 15.99
CA LEU A 22 28.76 11.24 15.58
C LEU A 22 29.85 10.23 15.15
N TYR A 23 31.08 10.68 14.86
CA TYR A 23 32.16 9.78 14.45
C TYR A 23 32.59 8.80 15.57
N GLN A 24 32.26 9.09 16.83
CA GLN A 24 32.61 8.27 17.99
C GLN A 24 31.45 7.45 18.56
N ASN A 25 30.21 7.67 18.08
CA ASN A 25 28.99 6.98 18.53
C ASN A 25 28.43 5.95 17.53
N ARG A 26 29.01 5.84 16.31
CA ARG A 26 28.63 4.82 15.31
C ARG A 26 28.58 3.41 15.89
N THR A 27 29.52 3.01 16.75
CA THR A 27 29.55 1.63 17.30
C THR A 27 28.52 1.35 18.40
N LYS A 28 27.93 2.37 19.04
CA LYS A 28 26.93 2.18 20.11
C LYS A 28 25.49 2.19 19.62
N GLY A 29 25.19 2.93 18.53
CA GLY A 29 23.86 2.97 17.93
C GLY A 29 23.46 1.65 17.26
N TYR A 30 24.39 1.01 16.55
CA TYR A 30 24.16 -0.31 15.94
C TYR A 30 23.88 -1.40 16.99
N LEU A 31 24.50 -1.31 18.17
CA LEU A 31 24.40 -2.30 19.26
C LEU A 31 23.16 -2.12 20.16
N SER A 32 22.51 -0.94 20.14
CA SER A 32 21.26 -0.72 20.86
C SER A 32 20.05 -1.12 20.03
N LEU A 33 20.05 -0.87 18.72
CA LEU A 33 18.95 -1.22 17.81
C LEU A 33 18.64 -2.73 17.75
N THR A 34 19.63 -3.59 18.00
CA THR A 34 19.50 -5.05 17.91
C THR A 34 19.18 -5.75 19.23
N ARG A 35 19.21 -5.06 20.38
CA ARG A 35 19.13 -5.71 21.71
C ARG A 35 17.74 -5.75 22.35
N GLY A 36 16.72 -5.36 21.60
CA GLY A 36 15.31 -5.35 22.05
C GLY A 36 14.49 -6.50 21.46
N THR A 37 15.11 -7.63 21.12
CA THR A 37 14.44 -8.78 20.53
C THR A 37 13.74 -9.61 21.61
N ASP A 38 12.44 -9.43 21.79
CA ASP A 38 11.59 -10.46 22.39
C ASP A 38 10.22 -10.47 21.67
N MET A 39 9.99 -11.57 20.93
CA MET A 39 8.73 -12.10 20.39
C MET A 39 7.96 -11.30 19.31
N ALA A 40 8.04 -9.97 19.21
CA ALA A 40 7.29 -9.25 18.17
C ALA A 40 8.03 -9.08 16.84
N ASP A 41 9.37 -9.09 16.84
CA ASP A 41 10.17 -9.10 15.62
C ASP A 41 9.90 -10.37 14.79
N ASP A 42 9.72 -11.52 15.45
CA ASP A 42 9.44 -12.82 14.79
C ASP A 42 8.09 -12.82 14.06
N ALA A 43 7.08 -12.14 14.61
CA ALA A 43 5.75 -12.10 14.02
C ALA A 43 5.60 -11.07 12.89
N VAL A 44 6.30 -9.94 13.02
CA VAL A 44 6.41 -8.93 11.96
C VAL A 44 7.06 -9.53 10.72
N ASN A 45 8.13 -10.30 10.91
CA ASN A 45 8.86 -10.97 9.83
C ASN A 45 8.06 -12.13 9.21
N ALA A 46 7.09 -12.72 9.93
CA ALA A 46 6.25 -13.80 9.42
C ALA A 46 5.18 -13.34 8.40
N LEU A 47 4.72 -12.09 8.46
CA LEU A 47 3.59 -11.62 7.63
C LEU A 47 3.96 -11.35 6.17
N ILE A 48 5.19 -10.87 5.92
CA ILE A 48 5.67 -10.45 4.59
C ILE A 48 5.72 -11.63 3.60
N PRO A 49 6.29 -12.81 3.95
CA PRO A 49 6.29 -13.97 3.06
C PRO A 49 4.86 -14.45 2.73
N VAL A 50 3.97 -14.45 3.73
CA VAL A 50 2.57 -14.84 3.54
C VAL A 50 1.90 -13.85 2.57
N ALA A 51 2.10 -12.55 2.77
CA ALA A 51 1.59 -11.52 1.88
C ALA A 51 2.08 -11.71 0.45
N ALA A 52 3.37 -11.99 0.25
CA ALA A 52 3.97 -12.21 -1.06
C ALA A 52 3.26 -13.32 -1.85
N VAL A 53 3.13 -14.50 -1.25
CA VAL A 53 2.48 -15.66 -1.89
C VAL A 53 1.02 -15.37 -2.21
N VAL A 54 0.32 -14.72 -1.29
CA VAL A 54 -1.12 -14.45 -1.41
C VAL A 54 -1.40 -13.42 -2.50
N HIS A 55 -0.62 -12.35 -2.57
CA HIS A 55 -0.75 -11.34 -3.61
C HIS A 55 -0.49 -11.93 -5.01
N ILE A 56 0.54 -12.78 -5.16
CA ILE A 56 0.82 -13.46 -6.43
C ILE A 56 -0.33 -14.40 -6.80
N ALA A 57 -0.77 -15.25 -5.87
CA ALA A 57 -1.81 -16.24 -6.13
C ALA A 57 -3.14 -15.57 -6.51
N LEU A 58 -3.58 -14.58 -5.73
CA LEU A 58 -4.79 -13.81 -5.99
C LEU A 58 -4.68 -13.03 -7.30
N GLY A 59 -3.56 -12.37 -7.57
CA GLY A 59 -3.34 -11.62 -8.80
C GLY A 59 -3.37 -12.50 -10.06
N VAL A 60 -2.77 -13.69 -10.01
CA VAL A 60 -2.82 -14.66 -11.13
C VAL A 60 -4.24 -15.19 -11.34
N MET A 61 -4.95 -15.55 -10.27
CA MET A 61 -6.34 -16.02 -10.36
C MET A 61 -7.26 -14.92 -10.92
N ALA A 62 -7.12 -13.69 -10.44
CA ALA A 62 -7.85 -12.54 -10.97
C ALA A 62 -7.56 -12.31 -12.45
N LEU A 63 -6.29 -12.38 -12.88
CA LEU A 63 -5.90 -12.23 -14.28
C LEU A 63 -6.53 -13.33 -15.17
N MET A 64 -6.57 -14.58 -14.69
CA MET A 64 -7.20 -15.69 -15.39
C MET A 64 -8.71 -15.48 -15.57
N LEU A 65 -9.36 -14.92 -14.56
CA LEU A 65 -10.79 -14.61 -14.55
C LEU A 65 -11.14 -13.44 -15.49
N VAL A 66 -10.40 -12.34 -15.40
CA VAL A 66 -10.60 -11.16 -16.25
C VAL A 66 -10.42 -11.52 -17.73
N ARG A 67 -9.41 -12.34 -18.06
CA ARG A 67 -9.17 -12.78 -19.45
C ARG A 67 -10.33 -13.55 -20.09
N ARG A 68 -11.22 -14.12 -19.29
CA ARG A 68 -12.40 -14.87 -19.77
C ARG A 68 -13.68 -14.03 -19.79
N THR A 69 -13.61 -12.79 -19.33
CA THR A 69 -14.76 -11.88 -19.24
C THR A 69 -14.91 -11.15 -20.57
N ILE A 70 -16.00 -11.42 -21.30
CA ILE A 70 -16.24 -10.89 -22.67
C ILE A 70 -17.43 -9.91 -22.70
N GLU A 71 -18.40 -10.06 -21.79
CA GLU A 71 -19.69 -9.33 -21.83
C GLU A 71 -19.67 -8.00 -21.02
N ARG A 72 -18.51 -7.50 -20.63
CA ARG A 72 -18.38 -6.31 -19.76
C ARG A 72 -17.83 -5.10 -20.50
N GLU A 73 -18.03 -3.92 -19.91
CA GLU A 73 -17.49 -2.68 -20.45
C GLU A 73 -15.95 -2.69 -20.46
N TRP A 74 -15.36 -2.08 -21.49
CA TRP A 74 -13.92 -2.17 -21.76
C TRP A 74 -13.06 -1.68 -20.59
N ASN A 75 -13.55 -0.69 -19.85
CA ASN A 75 -12.85 -0.06 -18.73
C ASN A 75 -12.89 -0.92 -17.47
N GLU A 76 -13.96 -1.69 -17.23
CA GLU A 76 -14.02 -2.67 -16.13
C GLU A 76 -13.06 -3.83 -16.40
N ILE A 77 -13.08 -4.35 -17.63
CA ILE A 77 -12.13 -5.39 -18.07
C ILE A 77 -10.70 -4.87 -17.89
N TYR A 78 -10.42 -3.65 -18.37
CA TYR A 78 -9.08 -3.09 -18.28
C TYR A 78 -8.65 -2.82 -16.83
N ALA A 79 -9.54 -2.28 -15.99
CA ALA A 79 -9.28 -2.11 -14.55
C ALA A 79 -8.97 -3.44 -13.88
N GLY A 80 -9.68 -4.51 -14.24
CA GLY A 80 -9.39 -5.87 -13.80
C GLY A 80 -7.97 -6.31 -14.17
N TYR A 81 -7.52 -6.05 -15.40
CA TYR A 81 -6.14 -6.32 -15.82
C TYR A 81 -5.12 -5.52 -15.01
N VAL A 82 -5.36 -4.22 -14.80
CA VAL A 82 -4.44 -3.34 -14.06
C VAL A 82 -4.32 -3.78 -12.61
N ILE A 83 -5.45 -4.00 -11.91
CA ILE A 83 -5.45 -4.45 -10.50
C ILE A 83 -4.78 -5.82 -10.37
N SER A 84 -5.05 -6.75 -11.28
CA SER A 84 -4.41 -8.08 -11.26
C SER A 84 -2.88 -7.98 -11.37
N TRP A 85 -2.39 -7.13 -12.29
CA TRP A 85 -0.95 -6.90 -12.42
C TRP A 85 -0.36 -6.13 -11.24
N MET A 86 -1.09 -5.18 -10.65
CA MET A 86 -0.66 -4.50 -9.41
C MET A 86 -0.46 -5.51 -8.28
N MET A 87 -1.38 -6.47 -8.09
CA MET A 87 -1.25 -7.51 -7.08
C MET A 87 -0.05 -8.43 -7.34
N ILE A 88 0.17 -8.85 -8.60
CA ILE A 88 1.33 -9.68 -8.96
C ILE A 88 2.64 -8.94 -8.67
N VAL A 89 2.75 -7.67 -9.07
CA VAL A 89 3.96 -6.86 -8.87
C VAL A 89 4.23 -6.62 -7.38
N LEU A 90 3.21 -6.28 -6.59
CA LEU A 90 3.34 -6.16 -5.13
C LEU A 90 3.78 -7.47 -4.48
N GLY A 91 3.23 -8.60 -4.92
CA GLY A 91 3.62 -9.90 -4.36
C GLY A 91 5.07 -10.27 -4.69
N LEU A 92 5.56 -9.91 -5.88
CA LEU A 92 6.98 -10.03 -6.22
C LEU A 92 7.84 -9.07 -5.38
N GLU A 93 7.39 -7.84 -5.16
CA GLU A 93 8.08 -6.85 -4.32
C GLU A 93 8.26 -7.39 -2.89
N TYR A 94 7.19 -7.90 -2.29
CA TYR A 94 7.22 -8.52 -0.96
C TYR A 94 8.08 -9.79 -0.91
N THR A 95 8.21 -10.52 -2.03
CA THR A 95 9.16 -11.65 -2.11
C THR A 95 10.59 -11.17 -1.94
N PHE A 96 10.98 -10.06 -2.59
CA PHE A 96 12.31 -9.49 -2.41
C PHE A 96 12.49 -8.89 -1.02
N ALA A 97 11.46 -8.23 -0.46
CA ALA A 97 11.49 -7.77 0.93
C ALA A 97 11.74 -8.93 1.91
N THR A 98 11.05 -10.06 1.73
CA THR A 98 11.28 -11.28 2.53
C THR A 98 12.72 -11.80 2.40
N LEU A 99 13.29 -11.79 1.19
CA LEU A 99 14.67 -12.23 0.98
C LEU A 99 15.69 -11.31 1.65
N ILE A 100 15.38 -10.01 1.74
CA ILE A 100 16.20 -9.02 2.45
C ILE A 100 16.12 -9.28 3.95
N ASP A 101 14.92 -9.43 4.51
CA ASP A 101 14.73 -9.68 5.94
C ASP A 101 15.42 -10.97 6.39
N LEU A 102 15.24 -12.06 5.63
CA LEU A 102 15.94 -13.33 5.90
C LEU A 102 17.47 -13.20 5.87
N LYS A 103 18.02 -12.26 5.10
CA LYS A 103 19.47 -12.02 5.11
C LYS A 103 19.90 -11.19 6.31
N ILE A 104 19.10 -10.20 6.70
CA ILE A 104 19.36 -9.36 7.88
C ILE A 104 19.38 -10.23 9.13
N ASP A 105 18.43 -11.16 9.27
CA ASP A 105 18.35 -12.08 10.41
C ASP A 105 19.58 -13.01 10.54
N ASN A 106 20.31 -13.22 9.44
CA ASN A 106 21.52 -14.03 9.41
C ASN A 106 22.81 -13.23 9.61
N PHE A 107 22.74 -11.91 9.78
CA PHE A 107 23.92 -11.08 10.02
C PHE A 107 24.46 -11.26 11.43
N THR A 108 25.78 -11.41 11.54
CA THR A 108 26.47 -11.37 12.83
C THR A 108 26.83 -9.92 13.19
N ASP A 109 27.11 -9.67 14.47
CA ASP A 109 27.61 -8.36 14.94
C ASP A 109 28.85 -7.89 14.14
N GLN A 110 29.68 -8.84 13.69
CA GLN A 110 30.86 -8.56 12.90
C GLN A 110 30.51 -8.13 11.46
N ASP A 111 29.48 -8.73 10.86
CA ASP A 111 29.01 -8.38 9.51
C ASP A 111 28.43 -6.95 9.49
N MET A 112 27.72 -6.57 10.55
CA MET A 112 27.19 -5.21 10.72
C MET A 112 28.32 -4.18 10.82
N ILE A 113 29.39 -4.49 11.55
CA ILE A 113 30.57 -3.62 11.65
C ILE A 113 31.30 -3.49 10.30
N ASN A 114 31.29 -4.56 9.51
CA ASN A 114 31.92 -4.60 8.19
C ASN A 114 31.10 -3.90 7.09
N GLY A 115 29.91 -3.38 7.41
CA GLY A 115 29.06 -2.67 6.44
C GLY A 115 28.14 -3.57 5.63
N ALA A 116 27.93 -4.83 6.03
CA ALA A 116 27.10 -5.78 5.29
C ALA A 116 25.66 -5.30 5.05
N TYR A 117 25.14 -4.43 5.92
CA TYR A 117 23.83 -3.80 5.76
C TYR A 117 23.79 -2.82 4.58
N ALA A 118 24.82 -1.98 4.43
CA ALA A 118 24.95 -1.06 3.31
C ALA A 118 25.12 -1.83 1.99
N ASP A 119 25.94 -2.89 2.02
CA ASP A 119 26.13 -3.78 0.86
C ASP A 119 24.80 -4.43 0.45
N LEU A 120 24.01 -4.92 1.41
CA LEU A 120 22.67 -5.47 1.14
C LEU A 120 21.72 -4.43 0.55
N PHE A 121 21.78 -3.19 1.02
CA PHE A 121 20.95 -2.11 0.50
C PHE A 121 21.34 -1.69 -0.92
N SER A 122 22.61 -1.87 -1.28
CA SER A 122 23.14 -1.70 -2.65
C SER A 122 23.16 -3.00 -3.47
N SER A 123 22.38 -4.00 -3.07
CA SER A 123 22.36 -5.31 -3.74
C SER A 123 21.22 -5.48 -4.74
N SER A 124 21.33 -6.50 -5.59
CA SER A 124 20.30 -6.91 -6.54
C SER A 124 18.94 -7.15 -5.89
N TYR A 125 18.88 -7.54 -4.61
CA TYR A 125 17.62 -7.74 -3.89
C TYR A 125 16.88 -6.41 -3.69
N LYS A 126 17.57 -5.38 -3.18
CA LYS A 126 16.96 -4.06 -2.94
C LYS A 126 16.63 -3.34 -4.24
N TYR A 127 17.52 -3.42 -5.23
CA TYR A 127 17.24 -2.90 -6.58
C TYR A 127 16.01 -3.56 -7.19
N SER A 128 15.82 -4.88 -7.01
CA SER A 128 14.65 -5.59 -7.50
C SER A 128 13.36 -5.17 -6.80
N GLU A 129 13.38 -5.09 -5.46
CA GLU A 129 12.25 -4.58 -4.66
C GLU A 129 11.81 -3.19 -5.15
N GLN A 130 12.75 -2.25 -5.29
CA GLN A 130 12.43 -0.88 -5.69
C GLN A 130 12.05 -0.73 -7.16
N ALA A 131 12.60 -1.58 -8.05
CA ALA A 131 12.16 -1.64 -9.44
C ALA A 131 10.70 -2.11 -9.54
N LEU A 132 10.31 -3.10 -8.73
CA LEU A 132 8.92 -3.58 -8.66
C LEU A 132 7.98 -2.51 -8.08
N ASN A 133 8.38 -1.81 -7.01
CA ASN A 133 7.62 -0.67 -6.50
C ASN A 133 7.43 0.41 -7.59
N SER A 134 8.46 0.69 -8.39
CA SER A 134 8.36 1.65 -9.51
C SER A 134 7.34 1.21 -10.57
N ILE A 135 7.27 -0.09 -10.89
CA ILE A 135 6.26 -0.64 -11.79
C ILE A 135 4.86 -0.52 -11.17
N PHE A 136 4.73 -0.82 -9.89
CA PHE A 136 3.47 -0.67 -9.15
C PHE A 136 2.98 0.78 -9.21
N ILE A 137 3.85 1.78 -9.01
CA ILE A 137 3.53 3.21 -9.12
C ILE A 137 3.10 3.59 -10.55
N GLY A 138 3.75 3.01 -11.57
CA GLY A 138 3.35 3.20 -12.97
C GLY A 138 1.93 2.69 -13.26
N LEU A 139 1.61 1.48 -12.79
CA LEU A 139 0.26 0.88 -12.93
C LEU A 139 -0.80 1.65 -12.13
N SER A 140 -0.41 2.05 -10.94
CA SER A 140 -1.17 2.89 -10.02
C SER A 140 -1.68 4.16 -10.66
N LEU A 141 -0.83 4.85 -11.44
CA LEU A 141 -1.16 6.12 -12.09
C LEU A 141 -2.28 6.01 -13.15
N ILE A 142 -2.40 4.87 -13.83
CA ILE A 142 -3.39 4.72 -14.90
C ILE A 142 -4.78 4.32 -14.41
N LEU A 143 -4.87 3.64 -13.27
CA LEU A 143 -6.15 3.17 -12.71
C LEU A 143 -7.19 4.29 -12.50
N PRO A 144 -6.86 5.47 -11.90
CA PRO A 144 -7.82 6.56 -11.74
C PRO A 144 -8.28 7.19 -13.06
N LEU A 145 -7.53 7.02 -14.15
CA LEU A 145 -7.91 7.56 -15.46
C LEU A 145 -8.97 6.70 -16.17
N ILE A 146 -9.14 5.45 -15.74
CA ILE A 146 -10.00 4.46 -16.39
C ILE A 146 -11.18 4.03 -15.49
N TYR A 147 -11.02 4.04 -14.17
CA TYR A 147 -11.98 3.46 -13.22
C TYR A 147 -12.02 4.23 -11.89
N PRO A 148 -13.21 4.42 -11.26
CA PRO A 148 -14.54 3.92 -11.64
C PRO A 148 -15.23 4.75 -12.72
N TYR A 149 -14.74 5.96 -12.96
CA TYR A 149 -15.22 6.84 -14.03
C TYR A 149 -14.11 6.98 -15.09
N PRO A 150 -14.32 6.52 -16.34
CA PRO A 150 -13.31 6.64 -17.38
C PRO A 150 -13.19 8.10 -17.83
N ILE A 151 -12.12 8.77 -17.43
CA ILE A 151 -11.75 10.11 -17.93
C ILE A 151 -11.25 9.98 -19.37
N LEU A 152 -10.52 8.90 -19.67
CA LEU A 152 -10.02 8.59 -21.01
C LEU A 152 -11.04 7.76 -21.81
N GLN A 153 -11.94 8.43 -22.54
CA GLN A 153 -12.99 7.77 -23.35
C GLN A 153 -12.64 7.62 -24.84
N LYS A 154 -11.35 7.53 -25.18
CA LYS A 154 -10.90 7.40 -26.58
C LYS A 154 -10.73 5.93 -26.96
N ASP A 155 -10.92 5.60 -28.25
CA ASP A 155 -10.75 4.24 -28.77
C ASP A 155 -9.30 3.71 -28.64
N ASN A 156 -8.34 4.63 -28.45
CA ASN A 156 -6.93 4.32 -28.22
C ASN A 156 -6.53 4.42 -26.73
N ALA A 157 -7.48 4.50 -25.78
CA ALA A 157 -7.18 4.71 -24.36
C ALA A 157 -6.24 3.64 -23.79
N VAL A 158 -6.45 2.35 -24.11
CA VAL A 158 -5.59 1.26 -23.65
C VAL A 158 -4.18 1.37 -24.24
N LYS A 159 -4.03 1.70 -25.53
CA LYS A 159 -2.71 1.91 -26.15
C LYS A 159 -1.95 3.07 -25.51
N VAL A 160 -2.63 4.20 -25.32
CA VAL A 160 -2.03 5.41 -24.74
C VAL A 160 -1.60 5.17 -23.29
N THR A 161 -2.45 4.53 -22.49
CA THR A 161 -2.11 4.21 -21.09
C THR A 161 -1.02 3.15 -21.01
N THR A 162 -1.01 2.13 -21.85
CA THR A 162 0.09 1.15 -21.92
C THR A 162 1.42 1.84 -22.24
N PHE A 163 1.43 2.71 -23.26
CA PHE A 163 2.61 3.47 -23.64
C PHE A 163 3.10 4.38 -22.51
N LEU A 164 2.17 5.03 -21.80
CA LEU A 164 2.47 5.87 -20.64
C LEU A 164 3.15 5.07 -19.52
N VAL A 165 2.59 3.91 -19.14
CA VAL A 165 3.18 3.03 -18.11
C VAL A 165 4.59 2.61 -18.51
N VAL A 166 4.78 2.18 -19.76
CA VAL A 166 6.08 1.72 -20.26
C VAL A 166 7.11 2.84 -20.20
N ILE A 167 6.78 4.04 -20.68
CA ILE A 167 7.72 5.17 -20.64
C ILE A 167 8.07 5.56 -19.22
N ILE A 168 7.07 5.68 -18.33
CA ILE A 168 7.31 6.06 -16.94
C ILE A 168 8.21 5.03 -16.27
N CYS A 169 7.94 3.73 -16.43
CA CYS A 169 8.75 2.68 -15.80
C CYS A 169 10.17 2.62 -16.37
N ILE A 170 10.34 2.75 -17.70
CA ILE A 170 11.66 2.75 -18.35
C ILE A 170 12.52 3.92 -17.87
N LEU A 171 11.92 5.08 -17.57
CA LEU A 171 12.63 6.25 -17.07
C LEU A 171 12.88 6.19 -15.56
N VAL A 172 11.85 5.84 -14.78
CA VAL A 172 11.92 5.89 -13.31
C VAL A 172 12.84 4.80 -12.77
N ILE A 173 12.78 3.56 -13.27
CA ILE A 173 13.57 2.45 -12.72
C ILE A 173 15.08 2.75 -12.76
N PRO A 174 15.69 3.15 -13.90
CA PRO A 174 17.11 3.50 -13.91
C PRO A 174 17.42 4.72 -13.03
N ILE A 175 16.58 5.76 -13.04
CA ILE A 175 16.81 6.96 -12.21
C ILE A 175 16.82 6.59 -10.73
N ASP A 176 15.90 5.74 -10.29
CA ASP A 176 15.80 5.30 -8.90
C ASP A 176 17.06 4.54 -8.47
N ILE A 177 17.53 3.60 -9.31
CA ILE A 177 18.76 2.84 -9.07
C ILE A 177 20.00 3.77 -9.10
N PHE A 178 20.14 4.65 -10.11
CA PHE A 178 21.29 5.56 -10.25
C PHE A 178 21.39 6.60 -9.13
N THR A 179 20.26 6.98 -8.55
CA THR A 179 20.23 7.95 -7.45
C THR A 179 20.30 7.28 -6.08
N ASP A 180 20.55 5.97 -6.05
CA ASP A 180 20.58 5.14 -4.85
C ASP A 180 19.32 5.35 -3.99
N PHE A 181 18.18 5.53 -4.65
CA PHE A 181 16.87 5.79 -4.03
C PHE A 181 16.77 7.09 -3.22
N SER A 182 17.73 8.01 -3.34
CA SER A 182 17.73 9.30 -2.62
C SER A 182 16.49 10.16 -2.91
N ASN A 183 15.77 9.91 -4.01
CA ASN A 183 14.57 10.66 -4.42
C ASN A 183 13.26 9.88 -4.25
N ARG A 184 13.20 8.93 -3.30
CA ARG A 184 12.04 8.04 -3.11
C ARG A 184 10.69 8.77 -2.97
N ASP A 185 10.63 9.91 -2.28
CA ASP A 185 9.35 10.61 -2.07
C ASP A 185 8.90 11.39 -3.31
N ILE A 186 9.85 11.79 -4.17
CA ILE A 186 9.55 12.37 -5.48
C ILE A 186 8.90 11.30 -6.37
N LYS A 187 9.43 10.07 -6.36
CA LYS A 187 8.82 8.93 -7.06
C LYS A 187 7.40 8.65 -6.56
N GLU A 188 7.21 8.57 -5.25
CA GLU A 188 5.89 8.33 -4.64
C GLU A 188 4.88 9.45 -4.93
N SER A 189 5.33 10.66 -5.28
CA SER A 189 4.46 11.78 -5.64
C SER A 189 3.59 11.52 -6.88
N LEU A 190 3.98 10.57 -7.73
CA LEU A 190 3.13 10.13 -8.86
C LEU A 190 1.78 9.56 -8.38
N ASN A 191 1.75 8.99 -7.17
CA ASN A 191 0.51 8.49 -6.56
C ASN A 191 -0.46 9.62 -6.15
N TRP A 192 -0.02 10.89 -6.13
CA TRP A 192 -0.91 12.02 -5.84
C TRP A 192 -2.05 12.14 -6.85
N ILE A 193 -1.82 11.72 -8.10
CA ILE A 193 -2.84 11.69 -9.14
C ILE A 193 -4.05 10.87 -8.71
N CYS A 194 -3.85 9.76 -8.00
CA CYS A 194 -4.93 8.91 -7.50
C CYS A 194 -5.82 9.67 -6.51
N TYR A 195 -5.22 10.37 -5.54
CA TYR A 195 -5.97 11.21 -4.61
C TYR A 195 -6.70 12.36 -5.31
N LEU A 196 -6.01 13.05 -6.22
CA LEU A 196 -6.54 14.23 -6.92
C LEU A 196 -7.68 13.89 -7.88
N ILE A 197 -7.74 12.66 -8.38
CA ILE A 197 -8.80 12.22 -9.29
C ILE A 197 -9.93 11.50 -8.56
N TRP A 198 -9.63 10.54 -7.69
CA TRP A 198 -10.68 9.79 -6.99
C TRP A 198 -11.42 10.62 -5.95
N THR A 199 -10.78 11.58 -5.28
CA THR A 199 -11.46 12.42 -4.28
C THR A 199 -12.58 13.26 -4.91
N PRO A 200 -12.37 13.99 -6.03
CA PRO A 200 -13.45 14.67 -6.73
C PRO A 200 -14.53 13.74 -7.29
N ILE A 201 -14.14 12.56 -7.81
CA ILE A 201 -15.10 11.54 -8.26
C ILE A 201 -16.01 11.13 -7.09
N TYR A 202 -15.43 10.76 -5.96
CA TYR A 202 -16.17 10.42 -4.74
C TYR A 202 -17.14 11.53 -4.36
N LEU A 203 -16.65 12.76 -4.24
CA LEU A 203 -17.46 13.92 -3.84
C LEU A 203 -18.62 14.19 -4.80
N ARG A 204 -18.37 14.13 -6.11
CA ARG A 204 -19.39 14.36 -7.12
C ARG A 204 -20.54 13.36 -6.98
N PHE A 205 -20.22 12.08 -6.89
CA PHE A 205 -21.24 11.03 -6.80
C PHE A 205 -21.90 10.95 -5.42
N LEU A 206 -21.19 11.34 -4.35
CA LEU A 206 -21.81 11.55 -3.04
C LEU A 206 -22.84 12.68 -3.09
N ILE A 207 -22.49 13.83 -3.67
CA ILE A 207 -23.42 14.97 -3.81
C ILE A 207 -24.59 14.59 -4.72
N GLY A 208 -24.34 13.84 -5.81
CA GLY A 208 -25.35 13.24 -6.68
C GLY A 208 -26.39 12.43 -5.91
N GLU A 209 -25.92 11.48 -5.09
CA GLU A 209 -26.77 10.63 -4.25
C GLU A 209 -27.57 11.44 -3.22
N MET A 210 -26.98 12.48 -2.64
CA MET A 210 -27.55 13.19 -1.48
C MET A 210 -28.50 14.32 -1.87
N LEU A 211 -28.20 15.07 -2.94
CA LEU A 211 -29.00 16.21 -3.37
C LEU A 211 -29.97 15.87 -4.51
N TYR A 212 -29.61 14.92 -5.38
CA TYR A 212 -30.38 14.57 -6.57
C TYR A 212 -31.03 13.18 -6.50
N ASP A 213 -30.84 12.48 -5.38
CA ASP A 213 -31.37 11.13 -5.09
C ASP A 213 -31.03 10.08 -6.17
N GLU A 214 -29.86 10.24 -6.80
CA GLU A 214 -29.35 9.30 -7.79
C GLU A 214 -28.87 8.02 -7.10
N GLU A 215 -29.73 6.99 -6.99
CA GLU A 215 -29.38 5.72 -6.30
C GLU A 215 -28.12 5.05 -6.87
N ASN A 216 -27.92 5.14 -8.19
CA ASN A 216 -26.75 4.60 -8.89
C ASN A 216 -25.43 5.31 -8.53
N ALA A 217 -25.49 6.56 -8.06
CA ALA A 217 -24.30 7.33 -7.68
C ALA A 217 -23.63 6.76 -6.40
N ARG A 218 -24.40 6.06 -5.57
CA ARG A 218 -23.89 5.38 -4.39
C ARG A 218 -22.84 4.32 -4.74
N ILE A 219 -23.07 3.57 -5.82
CA ILE A 219 -22.18 2.48 -6.24
C ILE A 219 -20.83 3.05 -6.67
N VAL A 220 -20.84 4.09 -7.52
CA VAL A 220 -19.63 4.73 -8.03
C VAL A 220 -18.82 5.41 -6.93
N SER A 221 -19.49 6.12 -6.02
CA SER A 221 -18.82 6.73 -4.86
C SER A 221 -18.24 5.67 -3.90
N SER A 222 -18.94 4.57 -3.68
CA SER A 222 -18.45 3.45 -2.87
C SER A 222 -17.17 2.83 -3.45
N VAL A 223 -17.13 2.62 -4.76
CA VAL A 223 -15.92 2.13 -5.44
C VAL A 223 -14.77 3.13 -5.33
N ALA A 224 -15.02 4.42 -5.57
CA ALA A 224 -13.99 5.45 -5.45
C ALA A 224 -13.40 5.51 -4.04
N LEU A 225 -14.24 5.38 -3.00
CA LEU A 225 -13.81 5.29 -1.61
C LEU A 225 -12.95 4.04 -1.37
N LEU A 226 -13.39 2.87 -1.85
CA LEU A 226 -12.62 1.63 -1.70
C LEU A 226 -11.28 1.69 -2.43
N LEU A 227 -11.21 2.29 -3.62
CA LEU A 227 -9.96 2.49 -4.34
C LEU A 227 -9.00 3.40 -3.58
N LEU A 228 -9.52 4.51 -3.04
CA LEU A 228 -8.75 5.41 -2.17
C LEU A 228 -8.17 4.70 -0.93
N LEU A 229 -8.97 3.83 -0.30
CA LEU A 229 -8.48 3.00 0.81
C LEU A 229 -7.44 1.97 0.33
N SER A 230 -7.71 1.26 -0.77
CA SER A 230 -6.82 0.19 -1.28
C SER A 230 -5.41 0.68 -1.60
N PHE A 231 -5.25 1.95 -1.96
CA PHE A 231 -3.98 2.43 -2.47
C PHE A 231 -2.95 2.67 -1.38
N LYS A 232 -3.37 3.30 -0.28
CA LYS A 232 -2.48 3.77 0.79
C LYS A 232 -3.27 3.98 2.08
N VAL A 233 -4.14 3.03 2.47
CA VAL A 233 -4.83 3.04 3.78
C VAL A 233 -3.85 3.24 4.94
N GLN A 234 -2.62 2.71 4.80
CA GLN A 234 -1.53 2.88 5.78
C GLN A 234 -1.23 4.36 6.09
N TRP A 235 -1.35 5.25 5.11
CA TRP A 235 -1.13 6.69 5.28
C TRP A 235 -2.36 7.42 5.79
N MET A 236 -3.55 6.86 5.55
CA MET A 236 -4.81 7.41 6.03
C MET A 236 -5.05 7.08 7.50
N ILE A 237 -4.49 5.97 8.01
CA ILE A 237 -4.51 5.67 9.45
C ILE A 237 -3.88 6.79 10.27
N PHE A 238 -2.84 7.45 9.72
CA PHE A 238 -2.17 8.58 10.37
C PHE A 238 -2.87 9.94 10.15
N TRP A 239 -4.14 9.97 9.73
CA TRP A 239 -4.80 11.20 9.28
C TRP A 239 -4.70 12.36 10.30
N LEU A 240 -4.91 12.10 11.59
CA LEU A 240 -4.99 13.16 12.61
C LEU A 240 -3.61 13.76 12.92
N GLN A 241 -2.59 12.93 13.09
CA GLN A 241 -1.22 13.40 13.31
C GLN A 241 -0.65 14.12 12.07
N ASN A 242 -1.06 13.69 10.87
CA ASN A 242 -0.67 14.32 9.61
C ASN A 242 -1.38 15.67 9.44
N PHE A 243 -2.65 15.77 9.85
CA PHE A 243 -3.43 17.01 9.83
C PHE A 243 -2.81 18.07 10.74
N LEU A 244 -2.47 17.67 11.98
CA LEU A 244 -1.88 18.55 12.98
C LEU A 244 -0.38 18.79 12.78
N GLY A 245 0.25 18.10 11.82
CA GLY A 245 1.66 18.25 11.47
C GLY A 245 2.65 17.60 12.45
N ILE A 246 2.17 16.88 13.45
CA ILE A 246 3.00 16.15 14.43
C ILE A 246 3.70 14.95 13.80
N GLY A 247 3.10 14.35 12.76
CA GLY A 247 3.69 13.20 12.05
C GLY A 247 5.12 13.44 11.50
N LYS A 248 5.54 14.71 11.36
CA LYS A 248 6.90 15.09 10.94
C LYS A 248 8.01 14.57 11.87
N VAL A 249 7.70 14.31 13.14
CA VAL A 249 8.69 13.80 14.10
C VAL A 249 9.17 12.41 13.72
N TYR A 250 8.27 11.53 13.26
CA TYR A 250 8.66 10.21 12.76
C TYR A 250 9.52 10.31 11.50
N VAL A 251 9.19 11.22 10.60
CA VAL A 251 9.97 11.46 9.37
C VAL A 251 11.40 11.85 9.70
N ALA A 252 11.55 12.82 10.60
CA ALA A 252 12.86 13.29 11.01
C ALA A 252 13.69 12.17 11.65
N ARG A 253 13.04 11.32 12.46
CA ARG A 253 13.69 10.14 13.04
C ARG A 253 14.10 9.12 11.98
N TRP A 254 13.19 8.70 11.10
CA TRP A 254 13.48 7.71 10.06
C TRP A 254 14.58 8.17 9.11
N LEU A 255 14.66 9.47 8.78
CA LEU A 255 15.76 10.02 7.99
C LEU A 255 17.14 9.86 8.66
N VAL A 256 17.19 10.04 9.99
CA VAL A 256 18.42 9.87 10.76
C VAL A 256 18.76 8.39 10.93
N GLU A 257 17.76 7.54 11.17
CA GLU A 257 17.94 6.09 11.25
C GLU A 257 18.46 5.51 9.93
N ASP A 258 17.90 5.93 8.80
CA ASP A 258 18.35 5.52 7.47
C ASP A 258 19.85 5.87 7.27
N ASP A 259 20.25 7.11 7.57
CA ASP A 259 21.64 7.57 7.45
C ASP A 259 22.58 6.81 8.42
N LEU A 260 22.11 6.54 9.64
CA LEU A 260 22.86 5.76 10.63
C LEU A 260 23.05 4.29 10.22
N MET A 261 22.09 3.71 9.49
CA MET A 261 22.17 2.34 8.97
C MET A 261 23.04 2.24 7.71
N GLY A 262 23.55 3.36 7.19
CA GLY A 262 24.34 3.40 5.96
C GLY A 262 23.50 3.31 4.69
N ILE A 263 22.20 3.61 4.79
CA ILE A 263 21.31 3.77 3.64
C ILE A 263 21.60 5.13 2.99
N ALA A 264 21.48 5.22 1.67
CA ALA A 264 21.64 6.47 0.94
C ALA A 264 20.80 7.61 1.54
N SER A 265 21.47 8.71 1.88
CA SER A 265 20.79 9.90 2.41
C SER A 265 19.76 10.40 1.43
N GLN A 266 18.53 10.61 1.90
CA GLN A 266 17.47 11.22 1.10
C GLN A 266 17.84 12.65 0.68
N SER A 267 17.44 13.03 -0.54
CA SER A 267 17.61 14.41 -0.99
C SER A 267 16.76 15.36 -0.15
N GLU A 268 17.28 16.57 0.07
CA GLU A 268 16.56 17.60 0.82
C GLU A 268 15.21 17.92 0.15
N ILE A 269 15.13 17.88 -1.19
CA ILE A 269 13.91 18.15 -1.93
C ILE A 269 12.86 17.06 -1.66
N SER A 270 13.27 15.78 -1.72
CA SER A 270 12.41 14.62 -1.45
C SER A 270 11.76 14.72 -0.06
N SER A 271 12.61 14.87 0.97
CA SER A 271 12.20 14.82 2.37
C SER A 271 11.52 16.10 2.89
N SER A 272 11.94 17.29 2.42
CA SER A 272 11.42 18.57 2.94
C SER A 272 10.13 19.05 2.28
N ILE A 273 9.92 18.70 1.01
CA ILE A 273 8.80 19.21 0.20
C ILE A 273 7.80 18.09 -0.10
N PHE A 274 8.26 17.02 -0.75
CA PHE A 274 7.34 16.00 -1.29
C PHE A 274 6.70 15.17 -0.18
N TYR A 275 7.49 14.74 0.80
CA TYR A 275 6.96 13.92 1.89
C TYR A 275 5.85 14.64 2.70
N PRO A 276 6.01 15.90 3.18
CA PRO A 276 4.94 16.61 3.88
C PRO A 276 3.68 16.84 3.04
N ILE A 277 3.82 17.09 1.73
CA ILE A 277 2.67 17.24 0.83
C ILE A 277 1.89 15.92 0.76
N SER A 278 2.59 14.79 0.64
CA SER A 278 1.97 13.46 0.62
C SER A 278 1.17 13.19 1.90
N MET A 279 1.75 13.47 3.07
CA MET A 279 1.06 13.35 4.36
C MET A 279 -0.19 14.22 4.44
N SER A 280 -0.09 15.49 4.02
CA SER A 280 -1.22 16.41 4.02
C SER A 280 -2.32 15.98 3.06
N LEU A 281 -1.97 15.50 1.86
CA LEU A 281 -2.93 15.02 0.87
C LEU A 281 -3.70 13.82 1.39
N SER A 282 -3.01 12.83 1.95
CA SER A 282 -3.64 11.65 2.58
C SER A 282 -4.61 12.05 3.70
N SER A 283 -4.17 12.95 4.58
CA SER A 283 -4.99 13.43 5.71
C SER A 283 -6.24 14.19 5.25
N VAL A 284 -6.09 15.13 4.31
CA VAL A 284 -7.21 15.92 3.77
C VAL A 284 -8.19 15.00 3.05
N THR A 285 -7.71 14.07 2.23
CA THR A 285 -8.58 13.09 1.58
C THR A 285 -9.34 12.26 2.61
N PHE A 286 -8.69 11.79 3.67
CA PHE A 286 -9.38 11.03 4.72
C PHE A 286 -10.46 11.85 5.43
N ILE A 287 -10.19 13.12 5.77
CA ILE A 287 -11.19 14.01 6.38
C ILE A 287 -12.39 14.23 5.44
N ILE A 288 -12.16 14.36 4.13
CA ILE A 288 -13.22 14.43 3.13
C ILE A 288 -14.07 13.16 3.14
N LEU A 289 -13.44 11.98 3.14
CA LEU A 289 -14.15 10.69 3.21
C LEU A 289 -14.94 10.54 4.50
N LEU A 290 -14.35 10.88 5.65
CA LEU A 290 -15.00 10.83 6.96
C LEU A 290 -16.22 11.75 7.02
N SER A 291 -16.07 13.00 6.55
CA SER A 291 -17.17 13.97 6.52
C SER A 291 -18.28 13.51 5.58
N GLY A 292 -17.92 12.96 4.42
CA GLY A 292 -18.86 12.45 3.43
C GLY A 292 -19.66 11.25 3.93
N GLU A 293 -19.01 10.27 4.56
CA GLU A 293 -19.69 9.12 5.14
C GLU A 293 -20.53 9.47 6.37
N LEU A 294 -20.09 10.43 7.21
CA LEU A 294 -20.91 10.94 8.31
C LEU A 294 -22.17 11.65 7.78
N TRP A 295 -22.03 12.43 6.72
CA TRP A 295 -23.17 13.10 6.08
C TRP A 295 -24.15 12.07 5.49
N ARG A 296 -23.64 11.06 4.79
CA ARG A 296 -24.44 9.94 4.28
C ARG A 296 -25.15 9.19 5.42
N ALA A 297 -24.44 8.90 6.51
CA ALA A 297 -24.99 8.20 7.66
C ALA A 297 -26.13 8.96 8.33
N TYR A 298 -26.04 10.29 8.37
CA TYR A 298 -27.06 11.16 8.95
C TYR A 298 -28.37 11.13 8.16
N HIS A 299 -28.33 11.08 6.82
CA HIS A 299 -29.55 11.10 5.99
C HIS A 299 -30.05 9.73 5.56
N LYS A 300 -29.16 8.82 5.16
CA LYS A 300 -29.52 7.51 4.56
C LYS A 300 -29.19 6.32 5.47
N GLY A 301 -28.67 6.58 6.67
CA GLY A 301 -28.34 5.56 7.67
C GLY A 301 -26.94 4.95 7.51
N ILE A 302 -26.54 4.16 8.51
CA ILE A 302 -25.19 3.60 8.60
C ILE A 302 -25.02 2.44 7.62
N SER A 303 -23.95 2.47 6.84
CA SER A 303 -23.55 1.38 5.96
C SER A 303 -22.28 0.69 6.45
N GLY A 304 -21.93 -0.47 5.86
CA GLY A 304 -20.67 -1.16 6.17
C GLY A 304 -19.43 -0.28 5.92
N LEU A 305 -19.43 0.51 4.84
CA LEU A 305 -18.34 1.44 4.52
C LEU A 305 -18.22 2.57 5.55
N THR A 306 -19.36 3.08 6.03
CA THR A 306 -19.40 4.07 7.10
C THR A 306 -18.75 3.51 8.37
N ILE A 307 -19.06 2.27 8.74
CA ILE A 307 -18.44 1.59 9.89
C ILE A 307 -16.92 1.47 9.67
N SER A 308 -16.48 1.05 8.49
CA SER A 308 -15.04 0.94 8.18
C SER A 308 -14.30 2.27 8.32
N ILE A 309 -14.86 3.37 7.81
CA ILE A 309 -14.27 4.71 7.93
C ILE A 309 -14.27 5.20 9.39
N LEU A 310 -15.31 4.91 10.16
CA LEU A 310 -15.34 5.24 11.59
C LEU A 310 -14.29 4.47 12.39
N VAL A 311 -14.09 3.17 12.10
CA VAL A 311 -13.03 2.37 12.73
C VAL A 311 -11.66 2.95 12.39
N LEU A 312 -11.38 3.25 11.12
CA LEU A 312 -10.12 3.89 10.72
C LEU A 312 -9.92 5.25 11.40
N SER A 313 -10.99 6.02 11.58
CA SER A 313 -10.94 7.30 12.29
C SER A 313 -10.51 7.12 13.75
N ILE A 314 -11.10 6.16 14.47
CA ILE A 314 -10.73 5.81 15.85
C ILE A 314 -9.28 5.36 15.93
N VAL A 315 -8.85 4.46 15.03
CA VAL A 315 -7.45 3.99 14.98
C VAL A 315 -6.50 5.16 14.76
N GLY A 316 -6.86 6.14 13.93
CA GLY A 316 -6.04 7.34 13.74
C GLY A 316 -5.99 8.28 14.94
N VAL A 317 -7.05 8.34 15.76
CA VAL A 317 -7.02 9.04 17.06
C VAL A 317 -6.08 8.33 18.03
N ILE A 318 -6.13 6.99 18.10
CA ILE A 318 -5.22 6.21 18.94
C ILE A 318 -3.76 6.44 18.51
N TRP A 319 -3.48 6.46 17.21
CA TRP A 319 -2.16 6.78 16.68
C TRP A 319 -1.67 8.17 17.08
N PHE A 320 -2.55 9.16 17.01
CA PHE A 320 -2.23 10.51 17.46
C PHE A 320 -1.87 10.53 18.95
N LEU A 321 -2.67 9.88 19.81
CA LEU A 321 -2.38 9.80 21.24
C LEU A 321 -1.09 9.03 21.53
N SER A 322 -0.86 7.91 20.85
CA SER A 322 0.37 7.12 20.95
C SER A 322 1.60 7.98 20.63
N THR A 323 1.51 8.77 19.56
CA THR A 323 2.58 9.69 19.14
C THR A 323 2.91 10.76 20.18
N LEU A 324 1.90 11.28 20.88
CA LEU A 324 2.13 12.22 21.98
C LEU A 324 2.88 11.55 23.15
N ILE A 325 2.61 10.27 23.41
CA ILE A 325 3.26 9.51 24.49
C ILE A 325 4.72 9.19 24.15
N VAL A 326 5.01 8.81 22.91
CA VAL A 326 6.37 8.42 22.48
C VAL A 326 7.17 9.57 21.87
N MET A 327 6.71 10.81 22.02
CA MET A 327 7.31 12.00 21.38
C MET A 327 8.79 12.17 21.74
N ASP A 328 9.14 12.00 23.02
CA ASP A 328 10.52 12.14 23.51
C ASP A 328 11.43 11.07 22.89
N THR A 329 10.94 9.82 22.82
CA THR A 329 11.64 8.73 22.13
C THR A 329 11.80 9.06 20.65
N ALA A 330 10.77 9.56 20.00
CA ALA A 330 10.80 9.93 18.58
C ALA A 330 11.82 11.05 18.29
N GLN A 331 11.94 12.04 19.18
CA GLN A 331 12.90 13.15 19.04
C GLN A 331 14.33 12.76 19.43
N SER A 332 14.52 11.73 20.26
CA SER A 332 15.83 11.32 20.78
C SER A 332 16.88 11.06 19.68
N CYS A 333 16.49 10.43 18.57
CA CYS A 333 17.38 10.17 17.42
C CYS A 333 17.91 11.46 16.79
N VAL A 334 17.09 12.50 16.74
CA VAL A 334 17.44 13.74 16.04
C VAL A 334 18.24 14.67 16.95
N GLU A 335 17.94 14.67 18.25
CA GLU A 335 18.53 15.60 19.20
C GLU A 335 19.74 15.03 19.94
N THR A 336 19.80 13.70 20.13
CA THR A 336 20.79 13.04 21.00
C THR A 336 21.25 11.69 20.43
N VAL A 337 20.87 10.57 21.05
CA VAL A 337 21.14 9.20 20.62
C VAL A 337 19.80 8.51 20.39
N CYS A 338 19.72 7.71 19.32
CA CYS A 338 18.55 6.91 19.01
C CYS A 338 18.21 5.96 20.17
N GLN A 339 17.15 6.28 20.91
CA GLN A 339 16.55 5.36 21.87
C GLN A 339 15.63 4.39 21.15
N ASN A 340 15.62 3.13 21.58
CA ASN A 340 14.73 2.12 21.00
C ASN A 340 13.25 2.45 21.28
N TRP A 341 12.38 2.01 20.37
CA TRP A 341 10.95 2.02 20.61
C TRP A 341 10.58 1.05 21.74
N ASN A 342 9.54 1.39 22.50
CA ASN A 342 8.97 0.46 23.45
C ASN A 342 8.21 -0.66 22.72
N GLN A 343 8.19 -1.86 23.31
CA GLN A 343 7.56 -3.04 22.71
C GLN A 343 6.12 -2.77 22.27
N THR A 344 5.33 -2.15 23.15
CA THR A 344 3.92 -1.82 22.86
C THR A 344 3.73 -0.93 21.63
N PHE A 345 4.68 -0.02 21.33
CA PHE A 345 4.61 0.79 20.11
C PHE A 345 4.93 -0.03 18.87
N VAL A 346 5.94 -0.90 18.95
CA VAL A 346 6.30 -1.82 17.87
C VAL A 346 5.12 -2.74 17.55
N ASP A 347 4.51 -3.34 18.57
CA ASP A 347 3.33 -4.20 18.44
C ASP A 347 2.15 -3.45 17.78
N TRP A 348 1.88 -2.22 18.23
CA TRP A 348 0.83 -1.38 17.65
C TRP A 348 1.12 -0.98 16.20
N PHE A 349 2.38 -0.68 15.88
CA PHE A 349 2.83 -0.40 14.52
C PHE A 349 2.61 -1.60 13.60
N ALA A 350 3.06 -2.79 14.01
CA ALA A 350 2.84 -4.03 13.28
C ALA A 350 1.34 -4.28 13.05
N PHE A 351 0.55 -4.23 14.12
CA PHE A 351 -0.88 -4.51 14.12
C PHE A 351 -1.68 -3.59 13.18
N THR A 352 -1.34 -2.30 13.13
CA THR A 352 -2.12 -1.32 12.36
C THR A 352 -1.54 -1.02 11.00
N TYR A 353 -0.23 -0.78 10.89
CA TYR A 353 0.42 -0.37 9.64
C TYR A 353 0.65 -1.56 8.72
N GLN A 354 1.34 -2.60 9.20
CA GLN A 354 1.76 -3.72 8.35
C GLN A 354 0.58 -4.59 7.93
N VAL A 355 -0.34 -4.89 8.85
CA VAL A 355 -1.57 -5.65 8.53
C VAL A 355 -2.42 -4.91 7.50
N SER A 356 -2.46 -3.58 7.57
CA SER A 356 -3.15 -2.80 6.56
C SER A 356 -2.57 -3.01 5.16
N ILE A 357 -1.24 -3.01 5.05
CA ILE A 357 -0.51 -3.20 3.79
C ILE A 357 -0.63 -4.62 3.26
N TYR A 358 -0.34 -5.59 4.12
CA TYR A 358 -0.14 -6.98 3.73
C TYR A 358 -1.44 -7.77 3.63
N LEU A 359 -2.49 -7.34 4.33
CA LEU A 359 -3.75 -8.08 4.43
C LEU A 359 -4.95 -7.23 4.02
N ILE A 360 -5.11 -6.00 4.51
CA ILE A 360 -6.31 -5.21 4.20
C ILE A 360 -6.33 -4.74 2.73
N VAL A 361 -5.21 -4.27 2.19
CA VAL A 361 -5.12 -3.84 0.78
C VAL A 361 -5.55 -4.93 -0.22
N PRO A 362 -5.00 -6.15 -0.21
CA PRO A 362 -5.42 -7.19 -1.14
C PRO A 362 -6.88 -7.60 -0.92
N LEU A 363 -7.38 -7.58 0.33
CA LEU A 363 -8.80 -7.81 0.60
C LEU A 363 -9.69 -6.79 -0.09
N ILE A 364 -9.32 -5.51 -0.06
CA ILE A 364 -10.09 -4.45 -0.72
C ILE A 364 -10.05 -4.63 -2.24
N PHE A 365 -8.87 -4.89 -2.84
CA PHE A 365 -8.80 -5.14 -4.29
C PHE A 365 -9.67 -6.32 -4.71
N MET A 366 -9.63 -7.40 -3.93
CA MET A 366 -10.46 -8.57 -4.19
C MET A 366 -11.94 -8.30 -4.03
N PHE A 367 -12.32 -7.55 -3.00
CA PHE A 367 -13.68 -7.10 -2.81
C PHE A 367 -14.16 -6.27 -4.00
N ILE A 368 -13.30 -5.38 -4.54
CA ILE A 368 -13.62 -4.57 -5.71
C ILE A 368 -13.86 -5.46 -6.93
N ILE A 369 -12.93 -6.37 -7.22
CA ILE A 369 -12.99 -7.26 -8.40
C ILE A 369 -14.27 -8.09 -8.40
N LEU A 370 -14.68 -8.61 -7.23
CA LEU A 370 -15.81 -9.52 -7.12
C LEU A 370 -17.17 -8.82 -6.98
N ASN A 371 -17.25 -7.71 -6.21
CA ASN A 371 -18.54 -7.07 -5.93
C ASN A 371 -18.92 -5.99 -6.97
N TYR A 372 -17.99 -5.52 -7.79
CA TYR A 372 -18.28 -4.49 -8.81
C TYR A 372 -18.15 -5.01 -10.25
N ASP A 373 -18.33 -6.31 -10.43
CA ASP A 373 -18.52 -6.93 -11.75
C ASP A 373 -17.33 -6.79 -12.73
N LEU A 374 -16.11 -6.52 -12.23
CA LEU A 374 -14.88 -6.52 -13.04
C LEU A 374 -14.59 -7.89 -13.67
N VAL A 375 -15.17 -8.95 -13.12
CA VAL A 375 -15.00 -10.34 -13.54
C VAL A 375 -16.36 -11.00 -13.71
N ASP A 376 -16.52 -11.80 -14.78
CA ASP A 376 -17.67 -12.69 -14.89
C ASP A 376 -17.59 -13.87 -13.90
N THR A 377 -18.47 -13.87 -12.90
CA THR A 377 -18.61 -14.94 -11.90
C THR A 377 -19.73 -15.94 -12.23
N LYS A 378 -20.46 -15.76 -13.34
CA LYS A 378 -21.63 -16.59 -13.69
C LYS A 378 -21.24 -17.93 -14.31
N SER A 379 -20.08 -18.02 -14.97
CA SER A 379 -19.61 -19.27 -15.58
C SER A 379 -19.23 -20.32 -14.53
N LYS A 380 -19.45 -21.62 -14.81
CA LYS A 380 -19.12 -22.72 -13.87
C LYS A 380 -17.63 -22.75 -13.49
N PHE A 381 -16.75 -22.44 -14.43
CA PHE A 381 -15.31 -22.35 -14.18
C PHE A 381 -14.97 -21.12 -13.35
N SER A 382 -15.51 -19.95 -13.70
CA SER A 382 -15.28 -18.72 -12.95
C SER A 382 -15.76 -18.86 -11.51
N LYS A 383 -16.94 -19.47 -11.29
CA LYS A 383 -17.45 -19.76 -9.96
C LYS A 383 -16.50 -20.64 -9.15
N ALA A 384 -15.88 -21.66 -9.77
CA ALA A 384 -14.90 -22.51 -9.10
C ALA A 384 -13.62 -21.75 -8.72
N VAL A 385 -13.08 -20.94 -9.63
CA VAL A 385 -11.87 -20.13 -9.36
C VAL A 385 -12.16 -19.05 -8.31
N THR A 386 -13.28 -18.35 -8.43
CA THR A 386 -13.75 -17.37 -7.42
C THR A 386 -13.91 -18.01 -6.05
N ARG A 387 -14.45 -19.23 -5.99
CA ARG A 387 -14.56 -19.98 -4.73
C ARG A 387 -13.19 -20.27 -4.11
N ILE A 388 -12.24 -20.80 -4.89
CA ILE A 388 -10.87 -21.05 -4.41
C ILE A 388 -10.23 -19.76 -3.91
N MET A 389 -10.42 -18.67 -4.66
CA MET A 389 -9.87 -17.36 -4.35
C MET A 389 -10.42 -16.78 -3.04
N VAL A 390 -11.74 -16.86 -2.83
CA VAL A 390 -12.39 -16.45 -1.57
C VAL A 390 -11.95 -17.33 -0.40
N LEU A 391 -11.85 -18.65 -0.60
CA LEU A 391 -11.36 -19.58 0.41
C LEU A 391 -9.92 -19.29 0.83
N LEU A 392 -9.02 -19.10 -0.14
CA LEU A 392 -7.62 -18.77 0.12
C LEU A 392 -7.54 -17.46 0.91
N LEU A 393 -8.30 -16.45 0.49
CA LEU A 393 -8.35 -15.15 1.15
C LEU A 393 -8.86 -15.26 2.60
N LEU A 394 -9.94 -16.00 2.85
CA LEU A 394 -10.46 -16.22 4.20
C LEU A 394 -9.47 -17.00 5.06
N LEU A 395 -8.82 -18.03 4.51
CA LEU A 395 -7.84 -18.84 5.23
C LEU A 395 -6.65 -17.99 5.66
N VAL A 396 -6.09 -17.20 4.74
CA VAL A 396 -4.96 -16.31 5.02
C VAL A 396 -5.37 -15.24 6.02
N ALA A 397 -6.48 -14.55 5.77
CA ALA A 397 -6.91 -13.47 6.64
C ALA A 397 -7.16 -13.98 8.06
N THR A 398 -7.79 -15.15 8.20
CA THR A 398 -8.03 -15.77 9.50
C THR A 398 -6.73 -16.20 10.16
N SER A 399 -5.82 -16.85 9.43
CA SER A 399 -4.50 -17.27 9.96
C SER A 399 -3.67 -16.09 10.46
N SER A 400 -3.56 -15.02 9.67
CA SER A 400 -2.80 -13.83 10.04
C SER A 400 -3.46 -13.05 11.18
N ILE A 401 -4.80 -12.96 11.22
CA ILE A 401 -5.51 -12.34 12.35
C ILE A 401 -5.29 -13.16 13.63
N ILE A 402 -5.26 -14.49 13.54
CA ILE A 402 -4.99 -15.39 14.66
C ILE A 402 -3.61 -15.14 15.25
N GLU A 403 -2.59 -15.19 14.39
CA GLU A 403 -1.20 -14.95 14.75
C GLU A 403 -1.06 -13.57 15.40
N MET A 404 -1.67 -12.56 14.79
CA MET A 404 -1.73 -11.19 15.30
C MET A 404 -2.40 -11.07 16.68
N ILE A 405 -3.52 -11.75 16.91
CA ILE A 405 -4.21 -11.72 18.22
C ILE A 405 -3.35 -12.37 19.31
N GLN A 406 -2.62 -13.45 18.98
CA GLN A 406 -1.73 -14.13 19.93
C GLN A 406 -0.57 -13.24 20.38
N ILE A 407 -0.12 -12.33 19.52
CA ILE A 407 0.92 -11.35 19.86
C ILE A 407 0.37 -10.25 20.76
N VAL A 408 -0.82 -9.73 20.44
CA VAL A 408 -1.41 -8.61 21.19
C VAL A 408 -1.93 -9.03 22.56
N LEU A 409 -2.52 -10.23 22.65
CA LEU A 409 -3.06 -10.75 23.90
C LEU A 409 -2.18 -11.91 24.37
N PRO A 410 -1.50 -11.79 25.53
CA PRO A 410 -0.66 -12.86 26.09
C PRO A 410 -1.55 -13.97 26.66
N ILE A 411 -2.25 -14.68 25.78
CA ILE A 411 -3.12 -15.82 26.09
C ILE A 411 -2.33 -17.10 25.80
N PRO A 412 -2.39 -18.13 26.66
CA PRO A 412 -1.73 -19.41 26.41
C PRO A 412 -2.06 -19.99 25.03
N GLU A 413 -1.04 -20.43 24.29
CA GLU A 413 -1.16 -20.96 22.92
C GLU A 413 -2.19 -22.08 22.78
N MET A 414 -2.34 -22.92 23.81
CA MET A 414 -3.33 -24.01 23.80
C MET A 414 -4.78 -23.50 23.80
N VAL A 415 -5.05 -22.38 24.50
CA VAL A 415 -6.39 -21.80 24.62
C VAL A 415 -6.74 -21.02 23.36
N THR A 416 -5.79 -20.24 22.84
CA THR A 416 -5.97 -19.52 21.57
C THR A 416 -6.19 -20.51 20.44
N SER A 417 -5.36 -21.55 20.31
CA SER A 417 -5.51 -22.60 19.29
C SER A 417 -6.88 -23.30 19.35
N ALA A 418 -7.40 -23.58 20.55
CA ALA A 418 -8.73 -24.22 20.70
C ALA A 418 -9.88 -23.28 20.32
N LEU A 419 -9.85 -22.02 20.78
CA LEU A 419 -10.82 -20.99 20.37
C LEU A 419 -10.78 -20.77 18.85
N PHE A 420 -9.59 -20.79 18.27
CA PHE A 420 -9.40 -20.56 16.84
C PHE A 420 -9.80 -21.76 15.99
N ALA A 421 -9.52 -22.99 16.40
CA ALA A 421 -10.06 -24.18 15.74
C ALA A 421 -11.60 -24.16 15.73
N SER A 422 -12.22 -23.71 16.82
CA SER A 422 -13.67 -23.51 16.87
C SER A 422 -14.15 -22.40 15.93
N GLY A 423 -13.41 -21.29 15.84
CA GLY A 423 -13.68 -20.20 14.92
C GLY A 423 -13.58 -20.63 13.45
N VAL A 424 -12.51 -21.32 13.06
CA VAL A 424 -12.29 -21.82 11.70
C VAL A 424 -13.39 -22.79 11.27
N VAL A 425 -13.80 -23.71 12.15
CA VAL A 425 -14.92 -24.63 11.87
C VAL A 425 -16.24 -23.87 11.66
N LEU A 426 -16.50 -22.83 12.45
CA LEU A 426 -17.67 -21.96 12.25
C LEU A 426 -17.59 -21.19 10.92
N PHE A 427 -16.41 -20.71 10.54
CA PHE A 427 -16.19 -20.00 9.28
C PHE A 427 -16.39 -20.91 8.06
N ILE A 428 -15.90 -22.16 8.10
CA ILE A 428 -16.13 -23.13 7.03
C ILE A 428 -17.64 -23.39 6.85
N GLY A 429 -18.41 -23.45 7.95
CA GLY A 429 -19.87 -23.59 7.88
C GLY A 429 -20.62 -22.39 7.31
N TRP A 430 -19.98 -21.21 7.22
CA TRP A 430 -20.55 -19.98 6.68
C TRP A 430 -20.05 -19.64 5.26
N GLU A 431 -19.16 -20.45 4.69
CA GLU A 431 -18.55 -20.24 3.38
C GLU A 431 -19.60 -19.94 2.29
N GLU A 432 -20.63 -20.78 2.18
CA GLU A 432 -21.65 -20.64 1.14
C GLU A 432 -22.47 -19.35 1.31
N LYS A 433 -22.76 -18.94 2.56
CA LYS A 433 -23.49 -17.69 2.83
C LYS A 433 -22.65 -16.45 2.52
N ILE A 434 -21.34 -16.49 2.80
CA ILE A 434 -20.43 -15.38 2.50
C ILE A 434 -20.24 -15.27 0.99
N MET A 435 -20.04 -16.40 0.30
CA MET A 435 -19.96 -16.46 -1.15
C MET A 435 -21.24 -15.93 -1.81
N ASP A 436 -22.40 -16.43 -1.38
CA ASP A 436 -23.68 -15.97 -1.92
C ASP A 436 -23.87 -14.47 -1.65
N LYS A 437 -23.48 -13.96 -0.48
CA LYS A 437 -23.56 -12.52 -0.18
C LYS A 437 -22.58 -11.67 -0.99
N MET A 438 -21.37 -12.16 -1.27
CA MET A 438 -20.40 -11.49 -2.15
C MET A 438 -20.81 -11.54 -3.62
N MET A 439 -21.59 -12.55 -4.05
CA MET A 439 -22.05 -12.70 -5.43
C MET A 439 -23.45 -12.08 -5.69
N ALA A 440 -24.31 -12.00 -4.67
CA ALA A 440 -25.71 -11.61 -4.81
C ALA A 440 -25.96 -10.11 -5.04
N GLY A 441 -24.91 -9.27 -4.99
CA GLY A 441 -25.02 -7.81 -5.12
C GLY A 441 -24.11 -7.19 -6.17
N SER A 442 -23.57 -7.99 -7.10
CA SER A 442 -22.65 -7.46 -8.11
C SER A 442 -23.34 -6.46 -9.03
N GLN A 443 -22.89 -5.21 -8.99
CA GLN A 443 -23.43 -4.11 -9.80
C GLN A 443 -22.26 -3.43 -10.52
N SER A 444 -22.38 -3.29 -11.84
CA SER A 444 -21.39 -2.61 -12.66
C SER A 444 -21.35 -1.12 -12.31
N ALA A 445 -20.20 -0.65 -11.81
CA ALA A 445 -20.02 0.76 -11.51
C ALA A 445 -20.12 1.61 -12.79
N VAL A 446 -19.70 1.06 -13.93
CA VAL A 446 -19.69 1.75 -15.22
C VAL A 446 -21.09 1.83 -15.81
N GLU A 447 -21.90 0.77 -15.70
CA GLU A 447 -23.32 0.81 -16.07
C GLU A 447 -24.09 1.86 -15.25
N CYS A 448 -23.80 1.95 -13.94
CA CYS A 448 -24.36 2.99 -13.08
C CYS A 448 -23.96 4.40 -13.51
N VAL A 449 -22.71 4.61 -13.94
CA VAL A 449 -22.28 5.89 -14.52
C VAL A 449 -23.05 6.18 -15.82
N ASN A 450 -23.19 5.20 -16.71
CA ASN A 450 -23.88 5.36 -18.00
C ASN A 450 -25.33 5.84 -17.84
N ASN A 451 -26.00 5.41 -16.77
CA ASN A 451 -27.35 5.83 -16.44
C ASN A 451 -27.44 7.30 -15.98
N ILE A 452 -26.35 7.86 -15.44
CA ILE A 452 -26.30 9.24 -14.95
C ILE A 452 -25.72 10.18 -16.03
N LEU A 453 -24.73 9.68 -16.79
CA LEU A 453 -24.01 10.44 -17.81
C LEU A 453 -23.77 9.56 -19.03
N PRO A 454 -24.13 10.03 -20.24
CA PRO A 454 -23.82 9.30 -21.45
C PRO A 454 -22.30 9.22 -21.63
N MET A 455 -21.73 8.01 -21.59
CA MET A 455 -20.32 7.78 -21.94
C MET A 455 -20.19 7.35 -23.40
N LYS A 456 -19.03 7.61 -23.99
CA LYS A 456 -18.73 7.11 -25.34
C LYS A 456 -18.40 5.61 -25.28
N ASN A 457 -19.27 4.79 -25.85
CA ASN A 457 -19.04 3.36 -26.04
C ASN A 457 -17.92 3.13 -27.07
N SER A 458 -16.69 2.98 -26.57
CA SER A 458 -15.51 2.67 -27.38
C SER A 458 -15.35 1.15 -27.42
N LYS A 459 -15.40 0.54 -28.60
CA LYS A 459 -15.12 -0.90 -28.76
C LYS A 459 -13.62 -1.11 -28.82
N ILE A 460 -13.04 -1.66 -27.76
CA ILE A 460 -11.61 -1.99 -27.69
C ILE A 460 -11.42 -3.45 -28.08
N ASP A 461 -10.39 -3.70 -28.90
CA ASP A 461 -9.99 -5.04 -29.32
C ASP A 461 -9.24 -5.78 -28.18
N ASP A 462 -9.60 -7.04 -27.94
CA ASP A 462 -9.03 -7.89 -26.88
C ASP A 462 -7.51 -8.02 -26.98
N LYS A 463 -6.97 -7.93 -28.21
CA LYS A 463 -5.52 -7.93 -28.43
C LYS A 463 -4.81 -6.80 -27.69
N GLN A 464 -5.47 -5.66 -27.48
CA GLN A 464 -4.88 -4.52 -26.76
C GLN A 464 -4.65 -4.84 -25.28
N PHE A 465 -5.57 -5.56 -24.64
CA PHE A 465 -5.40 -6.01 -23.25
C PHE A 465 -4.27 -7.04 -23.11
N GLN A 466 -4.12 -7.92 -24.11
CA GLN A 466 -3.00 -8.86 -24.15
C GLN A 466 -1.65 -8.15 -24.33
N ILE A 467 -1.58 -7.15 -25.21
CA ILE A 467 -0.38 -6.32 -25.40
C ILE A 467 -0.01 -5.61 -24.10
N PHE A 468 -0.98 -5.05 -23.37
CA PHE A 468 -0.75 -4.46 -22.06
C PHE A 468 -0.12 -5.48 -21.10
N SER A 469 -0.72 -6.66 -20.96
CA SER A 469 -0.24 -7.71 -20.08
C SER A 469 1.19 -8.17 -20.42
N ILE A 470 1.51 -8.31 -21.71
CA ILE A 470 2.86 -8.66 -22.17
C ILE A 470 3.83 -7.52 -21.85
N SER A 471 3.42 -6.26 -22.02
CA SER A 471 4.25 -5.10 -21.75
C SER A 471 4.63 -5.02 -20.27
N VAL A 472 3.68 -5.26 -19.35
CA VAL A 472 3.96 -5.28 -17.90
C VAL A 472 4.90 -6.44 -17.55
N MET A 473 4.69 -7.64 -18.11
CA MET A 473 5.62 -8.76 -17.93
C MET A 473 7.04 -8.40 -18.39
N CYS A 474 7.18 -7.77 -19.56
CA CYS A 474 8.48 -7.31 -20.06
C CYS A 474 9.11 -6.25 -19.14
N LEU A 475 8.31 -5.35 -18.54
CA LEU A 475 8.81 -4.37 -17.57
C LEU A 475 9.33 -5.05 -16.30
N VAL A 476 8.65 -6.08 -15.80
CA VAL A 476 9.14 -6.87 -14.64
C VAL A 476 10.49 -7.50 -14.97
N VAL A 477 10.59 -8.19 -16.11
CA VAL A 477 11.86 -8.81 -16.55
C VAL A 477 12.95 -7.74 -16.73
N TYR A 478 12.63 -6.60 -17.32
CA TYR A 478 13.55 -5.48 -17.49
C TYR A 478 14.06 -4.94 -16.14
N GLY A 479 13.17 -4.69 -15.18
CA GLY A 479 13.52 -4.20 -13.86
C GLY A 479 14.45 -5.15 -13.11
N LEU A 480 14.15 -6.45 -13.14
CA LEU A 480 14.98 -7.49 -12.51
C LEU A 480 16.35 -7.63 -13.20
N LEU A 481 16.40 -7.59 -14.53
CA LEU A 481 17.66 -7.66 -15.26
C LEU A 481 18.55 -6.44 -14.98
N LEU A 482 17.96 -5.24 -14.91
CA LEU A 482 18.69 -4.05 -14.50
C LEU A 482 19.22 -4.18 -13.08
N ALA A 483 18.39 -4.62 -12.12
CA ALA A 483 18.80 -4.80 -10.74
C ALA A 483 20.04 -5.71 -10.61
N VAL A 484 20.06 -6.85 -11.32
CA VAL A 484 21.21 -7.76 -11.36
C VAL A 484 22.43 -7.13 -12.06
N LEU A 485 22.20 -6.42 -13.16
CA LEU A 485 23.29 -5.79 -13.91
C LEU A 485 23.99 -4.70 -13.08
N PHE A 486 23.22 -3.85 -12.39
CA PHE A 486 23.76 -2.79 -11.53
C PHE A 486 24.55 -3.35 -10.35
N ASP A 487 24.04 -4.37 -9.68
CA ASP A 487 24.76 -5.10 -8.63
C ASP A 487 26.09 -5.66 -9.17
N SER A 488 26.05 -6.32 -10.34
CA SER A 488 27.25 -6.90 -10.95
C SER A 488 28.32 -5.87 -11.39
N MET A 489 27.91 -4.63 -11.63
CA MET A 489 28.82 -3.55 -12.01
C MET A 489 29.52 -2.90 -10.81
N GLY A 490 29.10 -3.19 -9.58
CA GLY A 490 29.71 -2.65 -8.36
C GLY A 490 29.70 -1.12 -8.28
N LEU A 491 28.72 -0.47 -8.91
CA LEU A 491 28.68 1.01 -9.01
C LEU A 491 28.54 1.70 -7.64
N ASN A 492 27.93 1.02 -6.66
CA ASN A 492 27.68 1.56 -5.32
C ASN A 492 28.48 0.86 -4.19
N SER A 493 29.32 -0.14 -4.50
CA SER A 493 30.24 -0.71 -3.50
C SER A 493 31.42 0.25 -3.28
N ARG A 494 31.35 1.07 -2.23
CA ARG A 494 32.45 1.96 -1.81
C ARG A 494 32.78 1.83 -0.34
#